data_AF-A0A7S3BP85-F1
#
_entry.id   AF-A0A7S3BP85-F1
#
_cell.length_a   1.000
_cell.length_b   1.000
_cell.length_c   1.000
_cell.angle_alpha   90.00
_cell.angle_beta   90.00
_cell.angle_gamma   90.00
#
_symmetry.space_group_name_H-M   'P 1'
#
loop_
_entity.id
_entity.type
_entity.pdbx_description
1 polymer ?
#
loop_
_entity_poly.entity_id
_entity_poly.type
_entity_poly.pdbx_seq_one_letter_code
_entity_poly.pdbx_strand_id
1 'polypeptide(L)'
;WLGGATDCCAEEYLLLAESLVQAGAVVPSLRSDEALADALGRHVASGALLQRVQELLQEQPLPCDMGHAEAALMRSHPPTVWAAFRRGVRAQLRRRRRLRYEADDGWRQSKEWLLLRHFDAGYAVQARRGSTSDLRALHVDDDAKTSVGMDPCTDHMDGADDHMDSGDTRMEV
;
A
#
# COMPACT_ATOMS: atom_id res chain seq x y z
N TRP A 1 -9.76 -4.27 6.45
CA TRP A 1 -8.49 -4.83 5.94
C TRP A 1 -7.45 -3.73 5.72
N LEU A 2 -7.37 -3.06 4.56
CA LEU A 2 -6.35 -2.00 4.31
C LEU A 2 -6.30 -0.93 5.42
N GLY A 3 -7.47 -0.44 5.84
CA GLY A 3 -7.57 0.52 6.95
C GLY A 3 -6.91 0.03 8.24
N GLY A 4 -7.13 -1.24 8.60
CA GLY A 4 -6.54 -1.85 9.79
C GLY A 4 -5.01 -1.94 9.72
N ALA A 5 -4.46 -2.42 8.59
CA ALA A 5 -3.01 -2.42 8.38
C ALA A 5 -2.41 -1.00 8.44
N THR A 6 -3.06 -0.02 7.79
CA THR A 6 -2.58 1.36 7.84
C THR A 6 -2.73 2.02 9.21
N ASP A 7 -3.72 1.60 10.01
CA ASP A 7 -3.89 2.05 11.39
C ASP A 7 -2.78 1.45 12.29
N CYS A 8 -2.40 0.19 12.10
CA CYS A 8 -1.24 -0.40 12.77
C CYS A 8 0.05 0.37 12.42
N CYS A 9 0.31 0.63 11.15
CA CYS A 9 1.45 1.46 10.74
C CYS A 9 1.39 2.88 11.34
N ALA A 10 0.20 3.46 11.44
CA ALA A 10 0.02 4.78 12.07
C ALA A 10 0.39 4.77 13.56
N GLU A 11 0.12 3.68 14.26
CA GLU A 11 0.51 3.51 15.67
C GLU A 11 2.02 3.35 15.81
N GLU A 12 2.63 2.48 14.98
CA GLU A 12 4.09 2.30 14.90
C GLU A 12 4.78 3.64 14.63
N TYR A 13 4.27 4.43 13.68
CA TYR A 13 4.73 5.77 13.37
C TYR A 13 4.71 6.69 14.59
N LEU A 14 3.58 6.77 15.29
CA LEU A 14 3.43 7.67 16.42
C LEU A 14 4.36 7.29 17.58
N LEU A 15 4.54 5.99 17.84
CA LEU A 15 5.48 5.51 18.85
C LEU A 15 6.94 5.88 18.50
N LEU A 16 7.32 5.69 17.23
CA LEU A 16 8.66 6.06 16.78
C LEU A 16 8.90 7.56 16.83
N ALA A 17 7.94 8.37 16.37
CA ALA A 17 8.01 9.82 16.40
C ALA A 17 8.14 10.34 17.84
N GLU A 18 7.34 9.80 18.77
CA GLU A 18 7.41 10.14 20.19
C GLU A 18 8.78 9.76 20.80
N SER A 19 9.29 8.57 20.49
CA SER A 19 10.62 8.13 20.93
C SER A 19 11.74 9.04 20.42
N LEU A 20 11.70 9.45 19.15
CA LEU A 20 12.69 10.34 18.57
C LEU A 20 12.63 11.75 19.14
N VAL A 21 11.43 12.29 19.38
CA VAL A 21 11.25 13.58 20.05
C VAL A 21 11.82 13.55 21.46
N GLN A 22 11.59 12.47 22.22
CA GLN A 22 12.19 12.28 23.54
C GLN A 22 13.72 12.16 23.46
N ALA A 23 14.25 11.41 22.50
CA ALA A 23 15.68 11.29 22.28
C ALA A 23 16.34 12.64 21.93
N GLY A 24 15.65 13.52 21.18
CA GLY A 24 16.12 14.87 20.85
C GLY A 24 16.35 15.77 22.07
N ALA A 25 15.73 15.49 23.22
CA ALA A 25 16.03 16.20 24.46
C ALA A 25 17.50 15.97 24.90
N VAL A 26 18.00 14.75 24.68
CA VAL A 26 19.33 14.30 25.11
C VAL A 26 20.36 14.40 23.99
N VAL A 27 19.97 14.11 22.75
CA VAL A 27 20.85 14.02 21.59
C VAL A 27 20.75 15.30 20.76
N PRO A 28 21.77 16.18 20.76
CA PRO A 28 21.69 17.48 20.09
C PRO A 28 21.45 17.42 18.58
N SER A 29 21.92 16.36 17.92
CA SER A 29 21.74 16.15 16.48
C SER A 29 20.30 15.81 16.08
N LEU A 30 19.42 15.50 17.05
CA LEU A 30 18.00 15.20 16.82
C LEU A 30 17.07 16.33 17.29
N ARG A 31 17.60 17.53 17.55
CA ARG A 31 16.79 18.66 18.06
C ARG A 31 16.02 19.41 16.98
N SER A 32 16.49 19.37 15.73
CA SER A 32 15.81 20.04 14.62
C SER A 32 14.71 19.15 14.05
N ASP A 33 13.64 19.79 13.56
CA ASP A 33 12.52 19.08 12.93
C ASP A 33 12.99 18.38 11.64
N GLU A 34 13.97 18.93 10.93
CA GLU A 34 14.61 18.30 9.77
C GLU A 34 15.32 16.99 10.14
N ALA A 35 16.11 16.98 11.22
CA ALA A 35 16.83 15.78 11.64
C ALA A 35 15.88 14.68 12.13
N LEU A 36 14.81 15.07 12.82
CA LEU A 36 13.74 14.15 13.22
C LEU A 36 12.99 13.59 12.00
N ALA A 37 12.69 14.44 11.01
CA ALA A 37 12.06 14.02 9.77
C ALA A 37 12.98 13.08 8.96
N ASP A 38 14.29 13.35 8.87
CA ASP A 38 15.23 12.46 8.20
C ASP A 38 15.35 11.10 8.91
N ALA A 39 15.39 11.10 10.24
CA ALA A 39 15.42 9.88 11.04
C ALA A 39 14.15 9.04 10.84
N LEU A 40 12.98 9.69 10.86
CA LEU A 40 11.68 9.06 10.57
C LEU A 40 11.55 8.60 9.13
N GLY A 41 12.13 9.34 8.18
CA GLY A 41 12.02 9.07 6.75
C GLY A 41 12.51 7.68 6.37
N ARG A 42 13.51 7.15 7.08
CA ARG A 42 13.99 5.78 6.86
C ARG A 42 12.94 4.69 7.14
N HIS A 43 11.94 5.00 7.95
CA HIS A 43 10.89 4.06 8.34
C HIS A 43 9.53 4.38 7.69
N VAL A 44 9.32 5.65 7.33
CA VAL A 44 7.99 6.18 6.94
C VAL A 44 7.98 6.74 5.52
N ALA A 45 9.13 6.79 4.84
CA ALA A 45 9.17 7.07 3.41
C ALA A 45 8.23 6.10 2.68
N SER A 46 7.60 6.59 1.61
CA SER A 46 6.53 5.91 0.89
C SER A 46 6.84 4.45 0.56
N GLY A 47 8.08 4.13 0.18
CA GLY A 47 8.52 2.75 -0.06
C GLY A 47 8.49 1.86 1.20
N ALA A 48 9.06 2.34 2.31
CA ALA A 48 9.08 1.61 3.58
C ALA A 48 7.66 1.41 4.15
N LEU A 49 6.81 2.45 4.06
CA LEU A 49 5.41 2.34 4.46
C LEU A 49 4.66 1.30 3.62
N LEU A 50 4.83 1.34 2.28
CA LEU A 50 4.17 0.38 1.40
C LEU A 50 4.59 -1.05 1.71
N GLN A 51 5.88 -1.27 1.90
CA GLN A 51 6.39 -2.59 2.27
C GLN A 51 5.78 -3.06 3.59
N ARG A 52 5.79 -2.21 4.63
CA ARG A 52 5.23 -2.57 5.93
C ARG A 52 3.73 -2.87 5.87
N VAL A 53 2.98 -2.08 5.11
CA VAL A 53 1.55 -2.34 4.88
C VAL A 53 1.35 -3.67 4.15
N GLN A 54 2.17 -4.00 3.16
CA GLN A 54 2.08 -5.29 2.46
C GLN A 54 2.33 -6.47 3.39
N GLU A 55 3.33 -6.40 4.27
CA GLU A 55 3.61 -7.43 5.29
C GLU A 55 2.38 -7.67 6.18
N LEU A 56 1.81 -6.60 6.77
CA LEU A 56 0.64 -6.70 7.65
C LEU A 56 -0.61 -7.22 6.93
N LEU A 57 -0.74 -6.95 5.63
CA LEU A 57 -1.86 -7.40 4.82
C LEU A 57 -1.74 -8.88 4.43
N GLN A 58 -0.53 -9.43 4.33
CA GLN A 58 -0.31 -10.86 4.10
C GLN A 58 -0.71 -11.71 5.31
N GLU A 59 -0.65 -11.14 6.51
CA GLU A 59 -1.05 -11.79 7.77
C GLU A 59 -2.57 -11.75 8.00
N GLN A 60 -3.31 -10.97 7.19
CA GLN A 60 -4.75 -10.78 7.37
C GLN A 60 -5.55 -11.44 6.24
N PRO A 61 -6.65 -12.13 6.56
CA PRO A 61 -7.53 -12.67 5.52
C PRO A 61 -8.13 -11.55 4.69
N LEU A 62 -8.26 -11.79 3.38
CA LEU A 62 -8.96 -10.88 2.48
C LEU A 62 -10.45 -10.80 2.87
N PRO A 63 -11.08 -9.60 2.81
CA PRO A 63 -12.53 -9.49 2.99
C PRO A 63 -13.30 -10.34 1.97
N CYS A 64 -14.37 -11.01 2.40
CA CYS A 64 -15.16 -11.92 1.55
C CYS A 64 -15.78 -11.24 0.31
N ASP A 65 -15.96 -9.92 0.40
CA ASP A 65 -16.55 -9.02 -0.58
C ASP A 65 -15.51 -8.35 -1.51
N MET A 66 -14.21 -8.59 -1.28
CA MET A 66 -13.13 -7.97 -2.05
C MET A 66 -12.46 -8.96 -3.00
N GLY A 67 -12.37 -8.60 -4.28
CA GLY A 67 -11.63 -9.39 -5.27
C GLY A 67 -10.11 -9.32 -5.08
N HIS A 68 -9.40 -10.41 -5.38
CA HIS A 68 -7.92 -10.46 -5.27
C HIS A 68 -7.22 -9.38 -6.12
N ALA A 69 -7.73 -9.11 -7.32
CA ALA A 69 -7.20 -8.09 -8.22
C ALA A 69 -7.40 -6.66 -7.66
N GLU A 70 -8.58 -6.39 -7.09
CA GLU A 70 -8.88 -5.10 -6.44
C GLU A 70 -7.97 -4.88 -5.23
N ALA A 71 -7.81 -5.90 -4.37
CA ALA A 71 -6.91 -5.86 -3.24
C ALA A 71 -5.44 -5.66 -3.67
N ALA A 72 -5.01 -6.26 -4.79
CA ALA A 72 -3.69 -6.07 -5.37
C ALA A 72 -3.47 -4.63 -5.86
N LEU A 73 -4.47 -4.05 -6.53
CA LEU A 73 -4.42 -2.67 -7.00
C LEU A 73 -4.36 -1.68 -5.83
N MET A 74 -5.21 -1.86 -4.81
CA MET A 74 -5.24 -0.96 -3.65
C MET A 74 -3.95 -0.97 -2.84
N ARG A 75 -3.34 -2.15 -2.61
CA ARG A 75 -2.09 -2.27 -1.83
C ARG A 75 -0.84 -1.81 -2.59
N SER A 76 -0.91 -1.78 -3.93
CA SER A 76 0.18 -1.31 -4.78
C SER A 76 0.05 0.16 -5.16
N HIS A 77 -1.10 0.79 -4.94
CA HIS A 77 -1.34 2.19 -5.27
C HIS A 77 -0.88 3.14 -4.14
N PRO A 78 0.29 3.81 -4.28
CA PRO A 78 0.91 4.54 -3.18
C PRO A 78 0.08 5.72 -2.62
N PRO A 79 -0.62 6.53 -3.43
CA PRO A 79 -1.49 7.58 -2.92
C PRO A 79 -2.63 7.07 -2.03
N THR A 80 -3.20 5.91 -2.36
CA THR A 80 -4.28 5.31 -1.55
C THR A 80 -3.76 4.88 -0.18
N VAL A 81 -2.63 4.18 -0.16
CA VAL A 81 -2.00 3.73 1.09
C VAL A 81 -1.59 4.92 1.95
N TRP A 82 -0.99 5.94 1.35
CA TRP A 82 -0.59 7.17 2.05
C TRP A 82 -1.81 7.92 2.63
N ALA A 83 -2.89 8.06 1.86
CA ALA A 83 -4.12 8.71 2.34
C ALA A 83 -4.76 7.95 3.51
N ALA A 84 -4.80 6.62 3.44
CA ALA A 84 -5.32 5.76 4.51
C ALA A 84 -4.45 5.85 5.77
N PHE A 85 -3.12 5.78 5.63
CA PHE A 85 -2.16 5.97 6.72
C PHE A 85 -2.31 7.33 7.41
N ARG A 86 -2.36 8.44 6.66
CA ARG A 86 -2.58 9.79 7.23
C ARG A 86 -3.89 9.89 7.99
N ARG A 87 -4.95 9.25 7.48
CA ARG A 87 -6.25 9.20 8.16
C ARG A 87 -6.13 8.46 9.50
N GLY A 88 -5.39 7.35 9.54
CA GLY A 88 -5.08 6.59 10.75
C GLY A 88 -4.32 7.43 11.78
N VAL A 89 -3.22 8.09 11.37
CA VAL A 89 -2.43 8.98 12.26
C VAL A 89 -3.31 10.07 12.88
N ARG A 90 -4.14 10.73 12.06
CA ARG A 90 -5.08 11.74 12.53
C ARG A 90 -6.08 11.18 13.55
N ALA A 91 -6.65 10.01 13.29
CA ALA A 91 -7.63 9.39 14.17
C ALA A 91 -7.00 9.04 15.53
N GLN A 92 -5.79 8.51 15.52
CA GLN A 92 -5.07 8.13 16.73
C GLN A 92 -4.63 9.35 17.55
N LEU A 93 -4.11 10.41 16.92
CA LEU A 93 -3.76 11.64 17.64
C LEU A 93 -4.98 12.28 18.33
N ARG A 94 -6.13 12.32 17.65
CA ARG A 94 -7.40 12.76 18.26
C ARG A 94 -7.79 11.88 19.45
N ARG A 95 -7.69 10.56 19.29
CA ARG A 95 -7.97 9.61 20.38
C ARG A 95 -7.05 9.84 21.59
N ARG A 96 -5.73 9.96 21.38
CA ARG A 96 -4.75 10.21 22.45
C ARG A 96 -5.05 11.51 23.20
N ARG A 97 -5.43 12.58 22.50
CA ARG A 97 -5.82 13.85 23.14
C ARG A 97 -7.09 13.76 23.96
N ARG A 98 -8.12 13.10 23.44
CA ARG A 98 -9.36 12.86 24.20
C ARG A 98 -9.09 12.12 25.50
N LEU A 99 -8.19 11.14 25.47
CA LEU A 99 -7.76 10.42 26.68
C LEU A 99 -6.98 11.30 27.68
N ARG A 100 -6.34 12.37 27.21
CA ARG A 100 -5.64 13.36 28.04
C ARG A 100 -6.53 14.55 28.46
N TYR A 101 -7.82 14.55 28.11
CA TYR A 101 -8.76 15.66 28.33
C TYR A 101 -8.29 17.01 27.74
N GLU A 102 -7.53 16.95 26.64
CA GLU A 102 -7.05 18.14 25.94
C GLU A 102 -8.05 18.61 24.87
N ALA A 103 -7.95 19.89 24.48
CA ALA A 103 -8.75 20.44 23.39
C ALA A 103 -8.59 19.64 22.08
N ASP A 104 -9.71 19.41 21.40
CA ASP A 104 -9.85 18.46 20.28
C ASP A 104 -9.13 18.91 18.98
N ASP A 105 -8.62 20.15 18.92
CA ASP A 105 -7.95 20.72 17.75
C ASP A 105 -6.42 20.80 17.85
N GLY A 106 -5.84 20.72 19.04
CA GLY A 106 -4.40 20.93 19.20
C GLY A 106 -3.55 19.77 18.67
N TRP A 107 -4.15 18.64 18.24
CA TRP A 107 -3.40 17.55 17.60
C TRP A 107 -2.72 18.02 16.30
N ARG A 108 -3.27 19.03 15.62
CA ARG A 108 -2.67 19.62 14.42
C ARG A 108 -1.34 20.33 14.71
N GLN A 109 -1.07 20.64 15.97
CA GLN A 109 0.14 21.31 16.43
C GLN A 109 1.11 20.31 17.11
N SER A 110 0.75 19.02 17.18
CA SER A 110 1.63 18.01 17.75
C SER A 110 2.85 17.81 16.85
N LYS A 111 4.01 17.52 17.45
CA LYS A 111 5.26 17.34 16.71
C LYS A 111 5.15 16.19 15.71
N GLU A 112 4.50 15.10 16.10
CA GLU A 112 4.26 13.93 15.26
C GLU A 112 3.43 14.29 14.02
N TRP A 113 2.44 15.18 14.15
CA TRP A 113 1.67 15.64 13.00
C TRP A 113 2.49 16.56 12.09
N LEU A 114 3.28 17.47 12.66
CA LEU A 114 4.12 18.39 11.89
C LEU A 114 5.19 17.62 11.10
N LEU A 115 5.83 16.61 11.70
CA LEU A 115 6.78 15.72 11.03
C LEU A 115 6.13 14.95 9.88
N LEU A 116 4.89 14.48 10.05
CA LEU A 116 4.16 13.81 8.97
C LEU A 116 3.96 14.73 7.75
N ARG A 117 3.71 16.03 7.99
CA ARG A 117 3.53 17.01 6.92
C ARG A 117 4.81 17.29 6.14
N HIS A 118 5.99 17.08 6.71
CA HIS A 118 7.25 17.16 5.94
C HIS A 118 7.28 16.13 4.82
N PHE A 119 6.78 14.91 5.07
CA PHE A 119 6.70 13.88 4.03
C PHE A 119 5.65 14.18 2.97
N ASP A 120 4.53 14.82 3.33
CA ASP A 120 3.52 15.28 2.35
C ASP A 120 4.11 16.24 1.31
N ALA A 121 4.98 17.17 1.75
CA ALA A 121 5.63 18.12 0.86
C ALA A 121 6.60 17.41 -0.11
N GLY A 122 7.38 16.45 0.38
CA GLY A 122 8.26 15.63 -0.45
C GLY A 122 7.50 14.74 -1.44
N TYR A 123 6.38 14.16 -1.00
CA TYR A 123 5.55 13.28 -1.82
C TYR A 123 4.83 14.04 -2.95
N ALA A 124 4.31 15.24 -2.68
CA ALA A 124 3.71 16.10 -3.71
C ALA A 124 4.70 16.47 -4.81
N VAL A 125 5.99 16.62 -4.48
CA VAL A 125 7.06 16.90 -5.45
C VAL A 125 7.40 15.64 -6.27
N GLN A 126 7.46 14.46 -5.65
CA GLN A 126 7.74 13.20 -6.35
C GLN A 126 6.59 12.75 -7.26
N ALA A 127 5.33 12.85 -6.80
CA ALA A 127 4.15 12.52 -7.60
C ALA A 127 4.06 13.37 -8.88
N ARG A 128 4.44 14.65 -8.82
CA ARG A 128 4.50 15.53 -10.00
C ARG A 128 5.59 15.15 -10.99
N ARG A 129 6.71 14.56 -10.53
CA ARG A 129 7.81 14.10 -11.39
C ARG A 129 7.55 12.73 -12.01
N GLY A 130 6.84 11.84 -11.31
CA GLY A 130 6.42 10.54 -11.86
C GLY A 130 5.35 10.67 -12.95
N SER A 131 4.43 11.63 -12.80
CA SER A 131 3.32 11.84 -13.75
C SER A 131 3.74 12.29 -15.15
N THR A 132 4.98 12.79 -15.35
CA THR A 132 5.48 13.19 -16.68
C THR A 132 6.25 12.08 -17.40
N SER A 133 6.67 11.02 -16.69
CA SER A 133 7.46 9.93 -17.28
C SER A 133 6.59 8.77 -17.77
N ASP A 134 5.44 8.51 -17.15
CA ASP A 134 4.58 7.36 -17.53
C ASP A 134 3.70 7.60 -18.78
N LEU A 135 3.47 8.85 -19.19
CA LEU A 135 2.69 9.12 -20.42
C LEU A 135 3.51 8.99 -21.71
N ARG A 136 4.84 8.82 -21.63
CA ARG A 136 5.69 8.57 -22.80
C ARG A 136 5.93 7.08 -23.09
N ALA A 137 5.58 6.19 -22.15
CA ALA A 137 5.78 4.75 -22.30
C ALA A 137 4.60 4.01 -22.94
N LEU A 138 3.51 4.70 -23.31
CA LEU A 138 2.33 4.14 -23.98
C LEU A 138 2.21 4.58 -25.45
N HIS A 139 3.30 5.02 -26.09
CA HIS A 139 3.27 5.49 -27.48
C HIS A 139 4.50 5.08 -28.31
N VAL A 140 4.78 3.76 -28.33
CA VAL A 140 5.78 3.06 -29.16
C VAL A 140 5.32 1.59 -29.19
N ASP A 141 4.90 0.91 -30.26
CA ASP A 141 4.83 1.09 -31.72
C ASP A 141 3.58 0.35 -32.21
N ASP A 142 2.67 1.01 -32.94
CA ASP A 142 1.64 0.37 -33.76
C ASP A 142 2.03 0.59 -35.22
N ASP A 143 3.06 -0.10 -35.67
CA ASP A 143 3.42 -0.21 -37.09
C ASP A 143 4.55 -1.24 -37.27
N ALA A 144 4.21 -2.47 -37.67
CA ALA A 144 4.85 -3.13 -38.81
C ALA A 144 4.38 -4.57 -39.03
N LYS A 145 3.91 -4.80 -40.26
CA LYS A 145 4.00 -6.03 -41.06
C LYS A 145 3.00 -7.16 -40.78
N THR A 146 1.84 -6.97 -41.39
CA THR A 146 1.23 -7.94 -42.31
C THR A 146 2.28 -8.69 -43.14
N SER A 147 2.41 -10.00 -42.89
CA SER A 147 3.04 -10.95 -43.80
C SER A 147 2.10 -12.14 -43.93
N VAL A 148 1.29 -12.10 -44.98
CA VAL A 148 0.45 -13.20 -45.45
C VAL A 148 1.36 -14.33 -45.92
N GLY A 149 1.30 -15.48 -45.25
CA GLY A 149 1.92 -16.72 -45.68
C GLY A 149 0.86 -17.83 -45.71
N MET A 150 0.37 -18.13 -46.91
CA MET A 150 -0.52 -19.24 -47.25
C MET A 150 0.17 -20.61 -47.04
N ASP A 151 -0.54 -21.52 -46.36
CA ASP A 151 -0.76 -22.98 -46.55
C ASP A 151 0.37 -23.91 -47.09
N PRO A 152 0.46 -25.20 -46.68
CA PRO A 152 -0.69 -26.13 -46.68
C PRO A 152 -0.76 -27.25 -45.62
N CYS A 153 -1.99 -27.77 -45.52
CA CYS A 153 -2.44 -29.14 -45.22
C CYS A 153 -1.42 -30.19 -44.75
N THR A 154 -1.72 -30.82 -43.61
CA THR A 154 -1.56 -32.27 -43.45
C THR A 154 -2.66 -32.84 -42.55
N ASP A 155 -3.50 -33.67 -43.16
CA ASP A 155 -4.33 -34.69 -42.54
C ASP A 155 -3.52 -35.55 -41.55
N HIS A 156 -4.08 -35.82 -40.37
CA HIS A 156 -4.05 -37.18 -39.83
C HIS A 156 -5.25 -37.46 -38.93
N MET A 157 -5.80 -38.64 -39.21
CA MET A 157 -7.01 -39.25 -38.73
C MET A 157 -6.87 -39.89 -37.33
N ASP A 158 -8.04 -40.09 -36.74
CA ASP A 158 -8.49 -41.23 -35.94
C ASP A 158 -7.90 -41.54 -34.56
N GLY A 159 -8.84 -41.80 -33.65
CA GLY A 159 -8.58 -42.34 -32.32
C GLY A 159 -9.80 -42.23 -31.41
N ALA A 160 -10.92 -42.84 -31.83
CA ALA A 160 -12.03 -43.16 -30.92
C ALA A 160 -11.57 -44.20 -29.89
N ASP A 161 -12.00 -44.06 -28.64
CA ASP A 161 -12.41 -45.24 -27.87
C ASP A 161 -13.31 -44.84 -26.69
N ASP A 162 -14.46 -45.50 -26.68
CA ASP A 162 -15.48 -45.56 -25.65
C ASP A 162 -14.95 -46.22 -24.37
N HIS A 163 -15.32 -45.69 -23.19
CA HIS A 163 -15.81 -46.59 -22.14
C HIS A 163 -16.72 -45.90 -21.12
N MET A 164 -17.90 -46.50 -20.98
CA MET A 164 -18.84 -46.35 -19.88
C MET A 164 -18.22 -46.87 -18.56
N ASP A 165 -18.71 -46.40 -17.41
CA ASP A 165 -19.60 -47.22 -16.55
C ASP A 165 -19.50 -46.88 -15.04
N SER A 166 -20.70 -46.70 -14.47
CA SER A 166 -21.20 -47.06 -13.12
C SER A 166 -20.63 -46.56 -11.78
N GLY A 167 -21.61 -46.22 -10.92
CA GLY A 167 -21.58 -46.17 -9.45
C GLY A 167 -22.00 -44.81 -8.93
N ASP A 168 -23.25 -44.50 -8.55
CA ASP A 168 -24.26 -45.17 -7.70
C ASP A 168 -23.79 -45.53 -6.28
N THR A 169 -24.69 -45.32 -5.31
CA THR A 169 -24.66 -45.53 -3.85
C THR A 169 -24.00 -44.42 -2.99
N ARG A 170 -24.57 -43.89 -1.89
CA ARG A 170 -25.75 -44.27 -1.09
C ARG A 170 -26.00 -43.24 0.03
N MET A 171 -27.27 -43.02 0.38
CA MET A 171 -27.76 -42.36 1.61
C MET A 171 -27.37 -43.15 2.86
N GLU A 172 -26.94 -42.47 3.93
CA GLU A 172 -27.26 -42.83 5.33
C GLU A 172 -27.50 -41.51 6.10
N VAL A 173 -28.78 -41.19 6.37
CA VAL A 173 -29.48 -41.13 7.67
C VAL A 173 -28.92 -40.10 8.65
#